data_AF-X1F431-F1
#
_entry.id   AF-X1F431-F1
#
_cell.length_a   1.000
_cell.length_b   1.000
_cell.length_c   1.000
_cell.angle_alpha   90.00
_cell.angle_beta   90.00
_cell.angle_gamma   90.00
#
_symmetry.space_group_name_H-M   'P 1'
#
loop_
_entity.id
_entity.type
_entity.pdbx_description
1 polymer ?
#
loop_
_entity_poly.entity_id
_entity_poly.type
_entity_poly.pdbx_seq_one_letter_code
_entity_poly.pdbx_strand_id
1 'polypeptide(L)'
;MNTVKSNPVKQKLGGIKPFPGINSIPPLVLIKKTFIFDLCTIKKLAISIFFMVFVPALVLVFTPPRVLSGEESVVQLLGLVTWYYNFAILFPIIIISSTGPLISEELKSGTMLFLVSKPINRPIIILSKFIALYLFGIVLSLLSLSIISLIALIKYPFADIGLYFGINFIYSLIIIFFFGGITIGFSSILKKPRNVLLLPLTLVIFSFLIIMMFKHIKEHSKII
;
A
#
# COMPACT_ATOMS: atom_id res chain seq x y z
N MET A 1 -39.88 2.99 36.15
CA MET A 1 -39.53 3.68 34.89
C MET A 1 -38.13 3.23 34.47
N ASN A 2 -38.04 2.31 33.51
CA ASN A 2 -36.74 1.83 33.02
C ASN A 2 -36.25 2.76 31.91
N THR A 3 -35.19 3.52 32.19
CA THR A 3 -34.51 4.38 31.22
C THR A 3 -33.83 3.51 30.17
N VAL A 4 -34.45 3.42 28.99
CA VAL A 4 -33.85 2.82 27.79
C VAL A 4 -32.61 3.64 27.43
N LYS A 5 -31.42 3.09 27.71
CA LYS A 5 -30.14 3.65 27.23
C LYS A 5 -30.19 3.72 25.71
N SER A 6 -30.21 4.93 25.18
CA SER A 6 -30.16 5.19 23.74
C SER A 6 -28.89 4.56 23.16
N ASN A 7 -29.09 3.73 22.15
CA ASN A 7 -28.05 2.96 21.51
C ASN A 7 -27.09 3.91 20.75
N PRO A 8 -25.79 3.98 21.07
CA PRO A 8 -24.84 4.94 20.48
C PRO A 8 -24.65 4.77 18.96
N VAL A 9 -25.13 3.67 18.40
CA VAL A 9 -25.12 3.38 16.96
C VAL A 9 -25.99 4.37 16.17
N LYS A 10 -27.12 4.84 16.70
CA LYS A 10 -28.02 5.75 15.97
C LYS A 10 -27.45 7.17 15.84
N GLN A 11 -26.62 7.62 16.77
CA GLN A 11 -26.08 9.00 16.74
C GLN A 11 -24.94 9.17 15.72
N LYS A 12 -24.19 8.12 15.37
CA LYS A 12 -23.11 8.22 14.37
C LYS A 12 -23.61 8.21 12.91
N LEU A 13 -24.88 7.90 12.69
CA LEU A 13 -25.49 7.74 11.35
C LEU A 13 -26.32 8.96 10.88
N GLY A 14 -26.59 9.94 11.76
CA GLY A 14 -27.41 11.12 11.44
C GLY A 14 -26.79 12.11 10.44
N GLY A 15 -25.56 11.89 9.98
CA GLY A 15 -24.85 12.82 9.08
C GLY A 15 -24.60 12.31 7.65
N ILE A 16 -24.87 11.04 7.35
CA ILE A 16 -24.62 10.51 6.00
C ILE A 16 -25.88 10.74 5.17
N LYS A 17 -25.98 11.93 4.56
CA LYS A 17 -26.99 12.18 3.52
C LYS A 17 -26.90 11.06 2.48
N PRO A 18 -28.00 10.35 2.16
CA PRO A 18 -27.99 9.36 1.09
C PRO A 18 -27.62 10.08 -0.21
N PHE A 19 -26.58 9.58 -0.89
CA PHE A 19 -26.14 10.11 -2.17
C PHE A 19 -27.34 10.12 -3.15
N PRO A 20 -27.75 11.29 -3.66
CA PRO A 20 -28.80 11.35 -4.66
C PRO A 20 -28.21 10.95 -6.02
N GLY A 21 -28.86 10.00 -6.69
CA GLY A 21 -28.82 9.90 -8.15
C GLY A 21 -27.60 9.25 -8.80
N ILE A 22 -27.28 7.99 -8.48
CA ILE A 22 -26.45 7.19 -9.40
C ILE A 22 -27.03 5.78 -9.55
N ASN A 23 -27.67 5.53 -10.71
CA ASN A 23 -28.00 4.21 -11.26
C ASN A 23 -26.72 3.41 -11.55
N SER A 24 -25.89 3.19 -10.54
CA SER A 24 -24.59 2.53 -10.67
C SER A 24 -24.66 1.12 -10.13
N ILE A 25 -24.00 0.23 -10.87
CA ILE A 25 -23.85 -1.18 -10.56
C ILE A 25 -23.27 -1.30 -9.13
N PRO A 26 -23.89 -2.10 -8.22
CA PRO A 26 -23.52 -2.19 -6.81
C PRO A 26 -22.01 -2.29 -6.47
N PRO A 27 -21.16 -3.05 -7.21
CA PRO A 27 -19.72 -3.14 -6.91
C PRO A 27 -18.98 -1.83 -7.18
N LEU A 28 -19.38 -1.04 -8.18
CA LEU A 28 -18.66 0.16 -8.59
C LEU A 28 -18.79 1.27 -7.53
N VAL A 29 -19.97 1.37 -6.90
CA VAL A 29 -20.20 2.24 -5.74
C VAL A 29 -19.31 1.85 -4.57
N LEU A 30 -19.15 0.54 -4.33
CA LEU A 30 -18.38 0.01 -3.22
C LEU A 30 -16.87 0.26 -3.43
N ILE A 31 -16.38 0.08 -4.67
CA ILE A 31 -15.01 0.44 -5.07
C ILE A 31 -14.78 1.93 -4.86
N LYS A 32 -15.65 2.80 -5.42
CA LYS A 32 -15.50 4.26 -5.32
C LYS A 32 -15.49 4.73 -3.87
N LYS A 33 -16.39 4.18 -3.03
CA LYS A 33 -16.45 4.51 -1.61
C LYS A 33 -15.16 4.12 -0.88
N THR A 34 -14.75 2.86 -1.04
CA THR A 34 -13.54 2.32 -0.37
C THR A 34 -12.29 3.09 -0.83
N PHE A 35 -12.19 3.36 -2.13
CA PHE A 35 -11.07 4.09 -2.71
C PHE A 35 -11.01 5.53 -2.21
N ILE A 36 -12.09 6.31 -2.33
CA ILE A 36 -12.06 7.75 -2.05
C ILE A 36 -12.07 8.04 -0.54
N PHE A 37 -12.96 7.40 0.21
CA PHE A 37 -13.19 7.76 1.61
C PHE A 37 -12.23 7.05 2.56
N ASP A 38 -11.97 5.76 2.35
CA ASP A 38 -11.23 4.95 3.32
C ASP A 38 -9.72 4.92 3.06
N LEU A 39 -9.34 4.85 1.79
CA LEU A 39 -7.95 4.69 1.35
C LEU A 39 -7.29 6.01 0.93
N CYS A 40 -7.91 6.75 0.01
CA CYS A 40 -7.36 7.96 -0.61
C CYS A 40 -7.61 9.22 0.24
N THR A 41 -7.59 9.10 1.56
CA THR A 41 -7.60 10.28 2.43
C THR A 41 -6.31 11.06 2.17
N ILE A 42 -6.42 12.35 1.81
CA ILE A 42 -5.28 13.22 1.46
C ILE A 42 -4.14 13.10 2.47
N LYS A 43 -4.47 13.06 3.77
CA LYS A 43 -3.47 12.88 4.85
C LYS A 43 -2.69 11.58 4.72
N LYS A 44 -3.37 10.44 4.51
CA LYS A 44 -2.72 9.13 4.38
C LYS A 44 -1.87 9.07 3.12
N LEU A 45 -2.42 9.53 1.99
CA LEU A 45 -1.72 9.53 0.71
C LEU A 45 -0.46 10.39 0.76
N ALA A 46 -0.55 11.61 1.31
CA ALA A 46 0.60 12.50 1.44
C ALA A 46 1.69 11.91 2.35
N ILE A 47 1.31 11.34 3.51
CA ILE A 47 2.26 10.71 4.43
C ILE A 47 2.95 9.51 3.76
N SER A 48 2.21 8.65 3.09
CA SER A 48 2.76 7.48 2.40
C SER A 48 3.71 7.87 1.28
N ILE A 49 3.34 8.85 0.45
CA ILE A 49 4.22 9.37 -0.61
C ILE A 49 5.48 9.98 -0.01
N PHE A 50 5.35 10.78 1.05
CA PHE A 50 6.48 11.38 1.74
C PHE A 50 7.49 10.31 2.17
N PHE A 51 7.06 9.26 2.87
CA PHE A 51 7.97 8.20 3.31
C PHE A 51 8.62 7.44 2.14
N MET A 52 7.87 7.15 1.07
CA MET A 52 8.41 6.44 -0.09
C MET A 52 9.40 7.29 -0.91
N VAL A 53 9.22 8.60 -0.94
CA VAL A 53 10.10 9.50 -1.70
C VAL A 53 11.32 9.91 -0.87
N PHE A 54 11.17 10.04 0.45
CA PHE A 54 12.16 10.66 1.33
C PHE A 54 13.56 10.04 1.22
N VAL A 55 13.69 8.72 1.38
CA VAL A 55 15.02 8.07 1.37
C VAL A 55 15.65 8.02 -0.01
N PRO A 56 14.97 7.59 -1.09
CA PRO A 56 15.55 7.65 -2.44
C PRO A 56 15.94 9.07 -2.85
N ALA A 57 15.13 10.07 -2.50
CA ALA A 57 15.45 11.47 -2.75
C ALA A 57 16.68 11.93 -1.94
N LEU A 58 16.79 11.54 -0.68
CA LEU A 58 17.94 11.85 0.16
C LEU A 58 19.22 11.24 -0.42
N VAL A 59 19.19 9.96 -0.81
CA VAL A 59 20.32 9.31 -1.49
C VAL A 59 20.68 10.07 -2.77
N LEU A 60 19.69 10.43 -3.58
CA LEU A 60 19.91 11.23 -4.78
C LEU A 60 20.62 12.55 -4.48
N VAL A 61 20.21 13.28 -3.43
CA VAL A 61 20.78 14.58 -3.06
C VAL A 61 22.21 14.44 -2.55
N PHE A 62 22.51 13.43 -1.74
CA PHE A 62 23.84 13.25 -1.13
C PHE A 62 24.86 12.52 -2.02
N THR A 63 24.42 11.78 -3.05
CA THR A 63 25.37 11.17 -3.99
C THR A 63 26.05 12.27 -4.82
N PRO A 64 27.40 12.33 -4.85
CA PRO A 64 28.12 13.29 -5.67
C PRO A 64 28.09 12.90 -7.16
N PRO A 65 28.03 13.87 -8.09
CA PRO A 65 27.91 13.55 -9.51
C PRO A 65 29.05 12.75 -10.12
N ARG A 66 30.25 12.82 -9.51
CA ARG A 66 31.45 12.12 -9.97
C ARG A 66 31.38 10.59 -9.81
N VAL A 67 30.50 10.08 -8.94
CA VAL A 67 30.30 8.63 -8.75
C VAL A 67 29.43 8.05 -9.86
N LEU A 68 28.56 8.87 -10.45
CA LEU A 68 27.60 8.48 -11.49
C LEU A 68 28.07 8.80 -12.92
N SER A 69 29.26 9.39 -13.08
CA SER A 69 29.88 9.63 -14.40
C SER A 69 30.67 8.43 -14.93
N GLY A 70 30.72 7.31 -14.21
CA GLY A 70 31.24 6.03 -14.70
C GLY A 70 30.18 5.22 -15.45
N GLU A 71 30.52 4.02 -15.91
CA GLU A 71 29.60 3.06 -16.55
C GLU A 71 28.46 2.55 -15.63
N GLU A 72 28.43 2.96 -14.37
CA GLU A 72 27.41 2.54 -13.40
C GLU A 72 26.06 3.21 -13.70
N SER A 73 25.14 2.43 -14.26
CA SER A 73 23.76 2.85 -14.55
C SER A 73 23.00 3.28 -13.30
N VAL A 74 22.12 4.28 -13.43
CA VAL A 74 21.15 4.71 -12.40
C VAL A 74 20.37 3.54 -11.81
N VAL A 75 20.09 2.55 -12.66
CA VAL A 75 19.37 1.33 -12.30
C VAL A 75 20.12 0.54 -11.22
N GLN A 76 21.46 0.56 -11.21
CA GLN A 76 22.23 -0.15 -10.18
C GLN A 76 22.21 0.59 -8.85
N LEU A 77 22.55 1.89 -8.83
CA LEU A 77 22.64 2.66 -7.59
C LEU A 77 21.26 2.95 -6.98
N LEU A 78 20.37 3.57 -7.75
CA LEU A 78 19.02 3.91 -7.29
C LEU A 78 18.09 2.73 -7.26
N GLY A 79 18.24 1.79 -8.19
CA GLY A 79 17.40 0.59 -8.20
C GLY A 79 17.61 -0.23 -6.93
N LEU A 80 18.85 -0.40 -6.44
CA LEU A 80 19.06 -1.15 -5.20
C LEU A 80 18.43 -0.46 -3.98
N VAL A 81 18.66 0.85 -3.81
CA VAL A 81 18.11 1.61 -2.67
C VAL A 81 16.59 1.63 -2.72
N THR A 82 16.01 1.89 -3.89
CA THR A 82 14.56 1.94 -4.08
C THR A 82 13.94 0.56 -3.90
N TRP A 83 14.58 -0.48 -4.45
CA TRP A 83 14.14 -1.87 -4.28
C TRP A 83 14.13 -2.28 -2.81
N TYR A 84 15.22 -2.03 -2.10
CA TYR A 84 15.34 -2.43 -0.70
C TYR A 84 14.43 -1.61 0.21
N TYR A 85 14.47 -0.28 0.12
CA TYR A 85 13.75 0.58 1.05
C TYR A 85 12.26 0.71 0.69
N ASN A 86 11.95 1.04 -0.56
CA ASN A 86 10.55 1.22 -0.97
C ASN A 86 9.85 -0.12 -1.13
N PHE A 87 10.41 -1.05 -1.90
CA PHE A 87 9.66 -2.23 -2.30
C PHE A 87 9.72 -3.37 -1.28
N ALA A 88 10.83 -3.58 -0.58
CA ALA A 88 10.92 -4.65 0.42
C ALA A 88 10.31 -4.26 1.78
N ILE A 89 10.38 -2.98 2.17
CA ILE A 89 9.98 -2.53 3.52
C ILE A 89 8.74 -1.63 3.47
N LEU A 90 8.88 -0.41 2.97
CA LEU A 90 7.87 0.62 3.15
C LEU A 90 6.56 0.31 2.44
N PHE A 91 6.63 -0.09 1.17
CA PHE A 91 5.45 -0.30 0.34
C PHE A 91 4.58 -1.44 0.89
N PRO A 92 5.12 -2.62 1.24
CA PRO A 92 4.37 -3.64 1.97
C PRO A 92 3.75 -3.11 3.27
N ILE A 93 4.49 -2.35 4.09
CA ILE A 93 3.95 -1.80 5.35
C ILE A 93 2.79 -0.84 5.10
N ILE A 94 2.90 0.04 4.10
CA ILE A 94 1.84 0.98 3.73
C ILE A 94 0.60 0.24 3.22
N ILE A 95 0.78 -0.77 2.37
CA ILE A 95 -0.33 -1.60 1.87
C ILE A 95 -0.97 -2.38 3.01
N ILE A 96 -0.20 -3.05 3.86
CA ILE A 96 -0.73 -3.82 5.01
C ILE A 96 -1.49 -2.90 5.97
N SER A 97 -0.92 -1.75 6.33
CA SER A 97 -1.53 -0.79 7.26
C SER A 97 -2.82 -0.17 6.74
N SER A 98 -2.88 0.12 5.44
CA SER A 98 -4.08 0.65 4.79
C SER A 98 -5.16 -0.40 4.58
N THR A 99 -4.79 -1.66 4.38
CA THR A 99 -5.72 -2.76 4.05
C THR A 99 -6.26 -3.48 5.27
N GLY A 100 -5.43 -3.70 6.29
CA GLY A 100 -5.76 -4.52 7.46
C GLY A 100 -7.09 -4.13 8.12
N PRO A 101 -7.33 -2.82 8.38
CA PRO A 101 -8.57 -2.34 8.99
C PRO A 101 -9.81 -2.44 8.09
N LEU A 102 -9.67 -2.45 6.76
CA LEU A 102 -10.80 -2.28 5.83
C LEU A 102 -11.90 -3.34 5.98
N ILE A 103 -11.55 -4.60 6.21
CA ILE A 103 -12.52 -5.70 6.33
C ILE A 103 -12.75 -6.03 7.80
N SER A 104 -11.69 -6.07 8.60
CA SER A 104 -11.77 -6.44 10.01
C SER A 104 -12.52 -5.42 10.88
N GLU A 105 -12.47 -4.12 10.59
CA GLU A 105 -13.28 -3.13 11.30
C GLU A 105 -14.77 -3.22 10.93
N GLU A 106 -15.09 -3.58 9.69
CA GLU A 106 -16.48 -3.80 9.26
C GLU A 106 -17.08 -5.09 9.83
N LEU A 107 -16.26 -6.14 9.95
CA LEU A 107 -16.62 -7.37 10.65
C LEU A 107 -16.86 -7.10 12.15
N LYS A 108 -15.97 -6.32 12.78
CA LYS A 108 -16.07 -5.99 14.21
C LYS A 108 -17.26 -5.05 14.51
N SER A 109 -17.51 -4.07 13.66
CA SER A 109 -18.60 -3.10 13.83
C SER A 109 -19.97 -3.64 13.42
N GLY A 110 -20.03 -4.84 12.83
CA GLY A 110 -21.27 -5.43 12.32
C GLY A 110 -21.84 -4.71 11.11
N THR A 111 -21.15 -3.69 10.58
CA THR A 111 -21.60 -2.93 9.39
C THR A 111 -21.55 -3.79 8.12
N MET A 112 -20.77 -4.87 8.11
CA MET A 112 -20.86 -5.88 7.05
C MET A 112 -22.26 -6.50 6.97
N LEU A 113 -22.97 -6.70 8.09
CA LEU A 113 -24.34 -7.23 8.08
C LEU A 113 -25.34 -6.26 7.43
N PHE A 114 -25.09 -4.95 7.56
CA PHE A 114 -25.90 -3.91 6.91
C PHE A 114 -25.61 -3.77 5.40
N LEU A 115 -24.40 -4.15 4.96
CA LEU A 115 -24.10 -4.29 3.54
C LEU A 115 -24.66 -5.60 2.97
N VAL A 116 -24.75 -6.65 3.78
CA VAL A 116 -25.38 -7.94 3.45
C VAL A 116 -26.91 -7.87 3.43
N SER A 117 -27.53 -6.90 4.11
CA SER A 117 -28.97 -6.67 3.97
C SER A 117 -29.37 -6.09 2.61
N LYS A 118 -28.39 -5.66 1.79
CA LYS A 118 -28.55 -5.51 0.34
C LYS A 118 -28.14 -6.84 -0.32
N PRO A 119 -28.82 -7.31 -1.37
CA PRO A 119 -28.54 -8.59 -2.01
C PRO A 119 -27.23 -8.54 -2.81
N ILE A 120 -26.10 -8.50 -2.11
CA ILE A 120 -24.75 -8.45 -2.69
C ILE A 120 -23.98 -9.65 -2.14
N ASN A 121 -23.43 -10.47 -3.06
CA ASN A 121 -22.64 -11.64 -2.68
C ASN A 121 -21.36 -11.22 -1.93
N ARG A 122 -21.07 -11.88 -0.80
CA ARG A 122 -19.84 -11.67 0.00
C ARG A 122 -18.53 -11.65 -0.82
N PRO A 123 -18.28 -12.56 -1.78
CA PRO A 123 -17.06 -12.50 -2.59
C PRO A 123 -16.94 -11.20 -3.41
N ILE A 124 -18.05 -10.62 -3.85
CA ILE A 124 -18.04 -9.36 -4.61
C ILE A 124 -17.57 -8.20 -3.73
N ILE A 125 -17.95 -8.19 -2.45
CA ILE A 125 -17.50 -7.16 -1.50
C ILE A 125 -15.99 -7.24 -1.30
N ILE A 126 -15.47 -8.46 -1.08
CA ILE A 126 -14.02 -8.70 -0.89
C ILE A 126 -13.26 -8.30 -2.15
N LEU A 127 -13.71 -8.73 -3.33
CA LEU A 127 -13.07 -8.42 -4.61
C LEU A 127 -13.09 -6.91 -4.90
N SER A 128 -14.20 -6.22 -4.62
CA SER A 128 -14.31 -4.78 -4.79
C SER A 128 -13.30 -4.02 -3.92
N LYS A 129 -13.07 -4.47 -2.68
CA LYS A 129 -12.06 -3.89 -1.79
C LYS A 129 -10.64 -4.18 -2.25
N PHE A 130 -10.38 -5.38 -2.75
CA PHE A 130 -9.10 -5.71 -3.34
C PHE A 130 -8.79 -4.84 -4.57
N ILE A 131 -9.77 -4.64 -5.46
CA ILE A 131 -9.62 -3.75 -6.62
C ILE A 131 -9.35 -2.30 -6.17
N ALA A 132 -10.10 -1.80 -5.18
CA ALA A 132 -9.86 -0.47 -4.63
C ALA A 132 -8.44 -0.31 -4.05
N LEU A 133 -7.96 -1.34 -3.34
CA LEU A 133 -6.58 -1.38 -2.84
C LEU A 133 -5.57 -1.39 -3.99
N TYR A 134 -5.80 -2.22 -4.99
CA TYR A 134 -4.91 -2.36 -6.14
C TYR A 134 -4.77 -1.02 -6.87
N LEU A 135 -5.89 -0.33 -7.11
CA LEU A 135 -5.91 1.03 -7.66
C LEU A 135 -5.16 2.03 -6.75
N PHE A 136 -5.36 1.94 -5.43
CA PHE A 136 -4.70 2.85 -4.48
C PHE A 136 -3.18 2.72 -4.56
N GLY A 137 -2.64 1.50 -4.54
CA GLY A 137 -1.20 1.35 -4.62
C GLY A 137 -0.63 1.54 -6.03
N ILE A 138 -1.41 1.40 -7.12
CA ILE A 138 -1.02 1.90 -8.45
C ILE A 138 -0.81 3.42 -8.40
N VAL A 139 -1.77 4.16 -7.86
CA VAL A 139 -1.65 5.62 -7.75
C VAL A 139 -0.46 6.00 -6.88
N LEU A 140 -0.27 5.30 -5.77
CA LEU A 140 0.85 5.52 -4.86
C LEU A 140 2.21 5.25 -5.52
N SER A 141 2.35 4.12 -6.22
CA SER A 141 3.61 3.75 -6.89
C SER A 141 3.91 4.69 -8.05
N LEU A 142 2.89 5.06 -8.83
CA LEU A 142 3.03 5.99 -9.95
C LEU A 142 3.47 7.38 -9.45
N LEU A 143 2.79 7.94 -8.45
CA LEU A 143 3.16 9.25 -7.89
C LEU A 143 4.56 9.25 -7.27
N SER A 144 4.90 8.24 -6.46
CA SER A 144 6.21 8.17 -5.81
C SER A 144 7.34 8.00 -6.83
N LEU A 145 7.20 7.10 -7.79
CA LEU A 145 8.20 6.90 -8.85
C LEU A 145 8.31 8.13 -9.75
N SER A 146 7.21 8.80 -10.11
CA SER A 146 7.25 10.03 -10.89
C SER A 146 8.03 11.14 -10.19
N ILE A 147 7.85 11.32 -8.88
CA ILE A 147 8.59 12.33 -8.11
C ILE A 147 10.09 11.99 -8.08
N ILE A 148 10.43 10.73 -7.80
CA ILE A 148 11.84 10.28 -7.76
C ILE A 148 12.50 10.45 -9.13
N SER A 149 11.83 10.04 -10.21
CA SER A 149 12.32 10.20 -11.58
C SER A 149 12.49 11.67 -11.96
N LEU A 150 11.59 12.56 -11.52
CA LEU A 150 11.71 14.00 -11.78
C LEU A 150 12.92 14.61 -11.05
N ILE A 151 13.15 14.23 -9.78
CA ILE A 151 14.34 14.65 -9.03
C ILE A 151 15.61 14.12 -9.70
N ALA A 152 15.60 12.86 -10.13
CA ALA A 152 16.73 12.24 -10.83
C ALA A 152 17.04 12.97 -12.15
N LEU A 153 16.02 13.31 -12.95
CA LEU A 153 16.15 14.02 -14.22
C LEU A 153 16.77 15.42 -14.04
N ILE A 154 16.38 16.15 -12.99
CA ILE A 154 16.91 17.49 -12.70
C ILE A 154 18.39 17.42 -12.33
N LYS A 155 18.76 16.44 -11.50
CA LYS A 155 20.14 16.34 -10.99
C LYS A 155 21.08 15.70 -12.01
N TYR A 156 20.56 14.83 -12.88
CA TYR A 156 21.35 14.04 -13.79
C TYR A 156 20.63 13.79 -15.13
N PRO A 157 21.23 14.16 -16.27
CA PRO A 157 20.67 13.89 -17.59
C PRO A 157 20.98 12.43 -17.99
N PHE A 158 20.21 11.48 -17.47
CA PHE A 158 20.40 10.05 -17.78
C PHE A 158 19.45 9.56 -18.87
N ALA A 159 19.92 8.65 -19.72
CA ALA A 159 19.12 7.97 -20.74
C ALA A 159 18.20 6.86 -20.17
N ASP A 160 18.54 6.28 -19.01
CA ASP A 160 17.91 5.03 -18.52
C ASP A 160 16.73 5.23 -17.56
N ILE A 161 16.25 6.47 -17.37
CA ILE A 161 15.17 6.79 -16.42
C ILE A 161 13.88 6.01 -16.77
N GLY A 162 13.62 5.79 -18.06
CA GLY A 162 12.48 5.00 -18.52
C GLY A 162 12.56 3.54 -18.07
N LEU A 163 13.72 2.90 -18.17
CA LEU A 163 13.94 1.52 -17.72
C LEU A 163 13.80 1.41 -16.20
N TYR A 164 14.40 2.36 -15.47
CA TYR A 164 14.25 2.45 -14.02
C TYR A 164 12.77 2.56 -13.61
N PHE A 165 12.01 3.44 -14.25
CA PHE A 165 10.59 3.62 -13.96
C PHE A 165 9.78 2.36 -14.26
N GLY A 166 9.97 1.77 -15.44
CA GLY A 166 9.22 0.58 -15.89
C GLY A 166 9.44 -0.64 -15.01
N ILE A 167 10.70 -0.98 -14.70
CA ILE A 167 11.04 -2.16 -13.88
C ILE A 167 10.46 -2.01 -12.47
N ASN A 168 10.66 -0.85 -11.84
CA ASN A 168 10.17 -0.58 -10.49
C ASN A 168 8.63 -0.52 -10.43
N PHE A 169 7.99 0.00 -11.48
CA PHE A 169 6.53 0.01 -11.55
C PHE A 169 5.96 -1.41 -11.65
N ILE A 170 6.50 -2.26 -12.53
CA ILE A 170 6.08 -3.68 -12.63
C ILE A 170 6.29 -4.39 -11.29
N TYR A 171 7.43 -4.16 -10.63
CA TYR A 171 7.72 -4.75 -9.33
C TYR A 171 6.70 -4.32 -8.26
N SER A 172 6.28 -3.06 -8.28
CA SER A 172 5.23 -2.55 -7.40
C SER A 172 3.90 -3.30 -7.57
N LEU A 173 3.53 -3.65 -8.81
CA LEU A 173 2.29 -4.38 -9.12
C LEU A 173 2.33 -5.81 -8.57
N ILE A 174 3.49 -6.46 -8.62
CA ILE A 174 3.66 -7.81 -8.07
C ILE A 174 3.54 -7.78 -6.55
N ILE A 175 4.18 -6.80 -5.89
CA ILE A 175 4.16 -6.68 -4.43
C ILE A 175 2.77 -6.38 -3.92
N ILE A 176 2.04 -5.44 -4.55
CA ILE A 176 0.69 -5.12 -4.11
C ILE A 176 -0.27 -6.28 -4.30
N PHE A 177 -0.10 -7.07 -5.37
CA PHE A 177 -0.89 -8.28 -5.57
C PHE A 177 -0.63 -9.29 -4.45
N PHE A 178 0.64 -9.55 -4.13
CA PHE A 178 1.03 -10.52 -3.11
C PHE A 178 0.64 -10.09 -1.69
N PHE A 179 1.12 -8.94 -1.22
CA PHE A 179 0.86 -8.48 0.14
C PHE A 179 -0.58 -7.98 0.33
N GLY A 180 -1.17 -7.37 -0.68
CA GLY A 180 -2.59 -7.00 -0.66
C GLY A 180 -3.48 -8.23 -0.58
N GLY A 181 -3.19 -9.27 -1.36
CA GLY A 181 -3.91 -10.54 -1.33
C GLY A 181 -3.81 -11.24 0.03
N ILE A 182 -2.59 -11.37 0.56
CA ILE A 182 -2.35 -11.97 1.88
C ILE A 182 -3.08 -11.20 2.98
N THR A 183 -2.99 -9.87 2.97
CA THR A 183 -3.61 -9.04 4.01
C THR A 183 -5.12 -9.14 3.98
N ILE A 184 -5.74 -9.12 2.80
CA ILE A 184 -7.20 -9.32 2.66
C ILE A 184 -7.60 -10.72 3.10
N GLY A 185 -6.82 -11.74 2.74
CA GLY A 185 -7.02 -13.12 3.18
C GLY A 185 -7.08 -13.21 4.70
N PHE A 186 -6.06 -12.70 5.40
CA PHE A 186 -6.05 -12.66 6.86
C PHE A 186 -7.17 -11.79 7.44
N SER A 187 -7.51 -10.66 6.80
CA SER A 187 -8.59 -9.76 7.24
C SER A 187 -9.97 -10.41 7.16
N SER A 188 -10.16 -11.38 6.26
CA SER A 188 -11.40 -12.15 6.16
C SER A 188 -11.55 -13.21 7.25
N ILE A 189 -10.44 -13.75 7.76
CA ILE A 189 -10.42 -14.82 8.77
C ILE A 189 -10.44 -14.23 10.19
N LEU A 190 -9.70 -13.15 10.42
CA LEU A 190 -9.47 -12.62 11.76
C LEU A 190 -10.39 -11.44 12.07
N LYS A 191 -11.14 -11.58 13.16
CA LYS A 191 -12.11 -10.55 13.62
C LYS A 191 -11.44 -9.33 14.26
N LYS A 192 -10.17 -9.43 14.68
CA LYS A 192 -9.45 -8.34 15.38
C LYS A 192 -8.49 -7.63 14.40
N PRO A 193 -8.65 -6.33 14.12
CA PRO A 193 -7.81 -5.59 13.16
C PRO A 193 -6.33 -5.61 13.53
N ARG A 194 -6.02 -5.57 14.83
CA ARG A 194 -4.63 -5.62 15.31
C ARG A 194 -3.91 -6.91 14.91
N ASN A 195 -4.60 -8.05 14.92
CA ASN A 195 -3.99 -9.34 14.57
C ASN A 195 -3.82 -9.48 13.06
N VAL A 196 -4.75 -8.91 12.28
CA VAL A 196 -4.67 -8.83 10.82
C VAL A 196 -3.46 -8.02 10.38
N LEU A 197 -3.12 -6.96 11.12
CA LEU A 197 -1.94 -6.14 10.83
C LEU A 197 -0.64 -6.83 11.25
N LEU A 198 -0.62 -7.45 12.43
CA LEU A 198 0.60 -8.04 12.98
C LEU A 198 1.12 -9.21 12.13
N LEU A 199 0.27 -10.13 11.66
CA LEU A 199 0.74 -11.33 10.95
C LEU A 199 1.47 -11.04 9.63
N PRO A 200 0.89 -10.27 8.67
CA PRO A 200 1.59 -9.92 7.45
C PRO A 200 2.83 -9.06 7.73
N LEU A 201 2.79 -8.20 8.74
CA LEU A 201 3.92 -7.36 9.11
C LEU A 201 5.09 -8.17 9.68
N THR A 202 4.82 -9.18 10.51
CA THR A 202 5.84 -10.14 10.95
C THR A 202 6.42 -10.91 9.77
N LEU A 203 5.60 -11.27 8.77
CA LEU A 203 6.06 -11.94 7.55
C LEU A 203 7.03 -11.04 6.76
N VAL A 204 6.73 -9.74 6.61
CA VAL A 204 7.63 -8.75 5.98
C VAL A 204 8.95 -8.64 6.75
N ILE A 205 8.90 -8.52 8.08
CA ILE A 205 10.11 -8.40 8.90
C ILE A 205 10.94 -9.68 8.82
N PHE A 206 10.30 -10.84 8.84
CA PHE A 206 10.98 -12.13 8.79
C PHE A 206 11.62 -12.38 7.43
N SER A 207 10.92 -12.09 6.32
CA SER A 207 11.48 -12.20 4.97
C SER A 207 12.68 -11.28 4.79
N PHE A 208 12.61 -10.08 5.36
CA PHE A 208 13.71 -9.13 5.37
C PHE A 208 14.96 -9.64 6.13
N LEU A 209 14.77 -10.17 7.34
CA LEU A 209 15.86 -10.72 8.15
C LEU A 209 16.56 -11.89 7.43
N ILE A 210 15.77 -12.77 6.81
CA ILE A 210 16.31 -13.91 6.04
C ILE A 210 17.20 -13.43 4.89
N ILE A 211 16.74 -12.44 4.11
CA ILE A 211 17.50 -11.90 2.97
C ILE A 211 18.83 -11.29 3.45
N MET A 212 18.83 -10.56 4.56
CA MET A 212 20.05 -10.00 5.15
C MET A 212 21.04 -11.09 5.59
N MET A 213 20.56 -12.15 6.24
CA MET A 213 21.42 -13.25 6.68
C MET A 213 22.09 -13.96 5.50
N PHE A 214 21.34 -14.25 4.43
CA PHE A 214 21.91 -14.89 3.25
C PHE A 214 22.90 -14.01 2.49
N LYS A 215 22.70 -12.68 2.48
CA LYS A 215 23.66 -11.76 1.88
C LYS A 215 25.01 -11.83 2.62
N HIS A 216 24.98 -11.77 3.95
CA HIS A 216 26.20 -11.81 4.77
C HIS A 216 27.00 -13.12 4.58
N ILE A 217 26.31 -14.27 4.49
CA ILE A 217 26.97 -15.57 4.27
C ILE A 217 27.68 -15.61 2.91
N LYS A 218 27.09 -15.04 1.85
CA LYS A 218 27.71 -14.98 0.51
C LYS A 218 28.95 -14.08 0.47
N GLU A 219 28.98 -13.01 1.25
CA GLU A 219 30.16 -12.13 1.32
C GLU A 219 31.34 -12.82 2.02
N HIS A 220 31.10 -13.56 3.10
CA HIS A 220 32.15 -14.35 3.77
C HIS A 220 32.65 -15.53 2.92
N SER A 221 31.79 -16.17 2.12
CA SER A 221 32.18 -17.28 1.25
C SER A 221 33.04 -16.87 0.05
N LYS A 222 33.16 -15.59 -0.29
CA LYS A 222 34.06 -15.10 -1.35
C LYS A 222 35.49 -14.80 -0.86
N ILE A 223 35.72 -14.88 0.45
CA ILE A 223 37.00 -14.55 1.10
C ILE A 223 37.83 -15.81 1.39
N ILE A 224 37.27 -17.00 1.17
CA ILE A 224 37.92 -18.32 1.28
C ILE A 224 38.10 -18.89 -0.13
#